data_AF-A0A2K4AH87-F1
#
_entry.id   AF-A0A2K4AH87-F1
#
_cell.length_a   1.000
_cell.length_b   1.000
_cell.length_c   1.000
_cell.angle_alpha   90.00
_cell.angle_beta   90.00
_cell.angle_gamma   90.00
#
_symmetry.space_group_name_H-M   'P 1'
#
loop_
_entity.id
_entity.type
_entity.pdbx_description
1 polymer ?
#
loop_
_entity_poly.entity_id
_entity_poly.type
_entity_poly.pdbx_seq_one_letter_code
_entity_poly.pdbx_strand_id
1 'polypeptide(L)'
;MSLNKEQRRTTQEELEAHFKISTFTIQDIAIKLDTAPDKVEKVLQMKAPLGVFSNQLQSFIHLVWDVRDVINNNIKENGLTPEPYTYLKGEKEDYWFLR
;
A
#
# COMPACT_ATOMS: atom_id res chain seq x y z
N MET A 1 5.27 -13.63 4.16
CA MET A 1 4.16 -14.08 5.03
C MET A 1 2.86 -13.57 4.44
N SER A 2 1.87 -14.43 4.17
CA SER A 2 0.57 -13.95 3.68
C SER A 2 -0.28 -13.48 4.85
N LEU A 3 -0.71 -12.21 4.82
CA LEU A 3 -1.66 -11.68 5.79
C LEU A 3 -2.97 -12.48 5.74
N ASN A 4 -3.48 -12.88 6.90
CA ASN A 4 -4.79 -13.49 7.03
C ASN A 4 -5.92 -12.47 6.78
N LYS A 5 -7.17 -12.92 6.74
CA LYS A 5 -8.31 -12.05 6.39
C LYS A 5 -8.48 -10.87 7.34
N GLU A 6 -8.26 -11.07 8.63
CA GLU A 6 -8.37 -10.01 9.65
C GLU A 6 -7.22 -9.02 9.54
N GLN A 7 -5.99 -9.51 9.37
CA GLN A 7 -4.79 -8.69 9.18
C GLN A 7 -4.91 -7.80 7.94
N ARG A 8 -5.46 -8.34 6.84
CA ARG A 8 -5.73 -7.55 5.62
C ARG A 8 -6.76 -6.46 5.88
N ARG A 9 -7.80 -6.75 6.65
CA ARG A 9 -8.83 -5.76 7.00
C ARG A 9 -8.25 -4.62 7.83
N THR A 10 -7.49 -4.94 8.89
CA THR A 10 -6.81 -3.90 9.69
C THR A 10 -5.87 -3.06 8.82
N THR A 11 -5.07 -3.72 7.97
CA THR A 11 -4.13 -3.02 7.08
C THR A 11 -4.87 -2.12 6.08
N GLN A 12 -6.01 -2.57 5.55
CA GLN A 12 -6.87 -1.77 4.67
C GLN A 12 -7.41 -0.54 5.42
N GLU A 13 -7.96 -0.71 6.61
CA GLU A 13 -8.52 0.39 7.40
C GLU A 13 -7.44 1.43 7.72
N GLU A 14 -6.22 1.00 8.04
CA GLU A 14 -5.05 1.87 8.25
C GLU A 14 -4.62 2.59 6.96
N LEU A 15 -4.52 1.89 5.84
CA LEU A 15 -4.20 2.49 4.53
C LEU A 15 -5.23 3.52 4.12
N GLU A 16 -6.52 3.22 4.28
CA GLU A 16 -7.61 4.15 3.96
C GLU A 16 -7.60 5.37 4.89
N ALA A 17 -7.30 5.18 6.18
CA ALA A 17 -7.17 6.29 7.13
C ALA A 17 -6.03 7.23 6.74
N HIS A 18 -4.84 6.68 6.44
CA HIS A 18 -3.71 7.48 5.96
C HIS A 18 -3.98 8.12 4.61
N PHE A 19 -4.64 7.42 3.69
CA PHE A 19 -5.04 7.98 2.41
C PHE A 19 -5.97 9.19 2.58
N LYS A 20 -6.92 9.14 3.52
CA LYS A 20 -7.80 10.29 3.85
C LYS A 20 -7.07 11.46 4.48
N ILE A 21 -5.99 11.20 5.22
CA ILE A 21 -5.12 12.24 5.80
C ILE A 21 -4.21 12.81 4.70
N SER A 22 -3.76 11.98 3.77
CA SER A 22 -3.01 12.43 2.61
C SER A 22 -3.88 13.32 1.73
N THR A 23 -3.27 14.33 1.14
CA THR A 23 -3.96 15.26 0.22
C THR A 23 -4.08 14.67 -1.19
N PHE A 24 -3.67 13.43 -1.41
CA PHE A 24 -3.65 12.79 -2.71
C PHE A 24 -4.96 12.09 -3.06
N THR A 25 -5.30 12.14 -4.33
CA THR A 25 -6.34 11.30 -4.93
C THR A 25 -5.75 9.98 -5.44
N ILE A 26 -6.62 9.01 -5.74
CA ILE A 26 -6.22 7.74 -6.37
C ILE A 26 -5.48 8.01 -7.69
N GLN A 27 -5.89 9.05 -8.43
CA GLN A 27 -5.28 9.46 -9.69
C GLN A 27 -3.88 10.04 -9.48
N ASP A 28 -3.68 10.87 -8.45
CA ASP A 28 -2.36 11.43 -8.15
C ASP A 28 -1.34 10.34 -7.80
N ILE A 29 -1.77 9.37 -6.98
CA ILE A 29 -0.93 8.21 -6.64
C ILE A 29 -0.64 7.38 -7.89
N ALA A 30 -1.64 7.17 -8.75
CA ALA A 30 -1.49 6.40 -9.98
C ALA A 30 -0.47 7.06 -10.94
N ILE A 31 -0.55 8.38 -11.10
CA ILE A 31 0.41 9.17 -11.91
C ILE A 31 1.80 9.09 -11.30
N LYS A 32 1.92 9.25 -9.97
CA LYS A 32 3.22 9.26 -9.27
C LYS A 32 3.92 7.89 -9.32
N LEU A 33 3.16 6.81 -9.39
CA LEU A 33 3.65 5.43 -9.47
C LEU A 33 3.67 4.87 -10.90
N ASP A 34 3.36 5.68 -11.91
CA ASP A 34 3.22 5.26 -13.32
C ASP A 34 2.39 3.97 -13.47
N THR A 35 1.24 3.94 -12.80
CA THR A 35 0.37 2.76 -12.70
C THR A 35 -1.09 3.13 -13.00
N ALA A 36 -1.94 2.12 -13.12
CA ALA A 36 -3.36 2.34 -13.36
C ALA A 36 -4.08 2.69 -12.03
N PRO A 37 -5.02 3.67 -12.03
CA PRO A 37 -5.76 4.04 -10.83
C PRO A 37 -6.56 2.86 -10.25
N ASP A 38 -7.07 1.98 -11.09
CA ASP A 38 -7.76 0.74 -10.69
C ASP A 38 -6.83 -0.27 -10.00
N LYS A 39 -5.50 -0.20 -10.21
CA LYS A 39 -4.55 -0.97 -9.39
C LYS A 39 -4.34 -0.34 -8.02
N VAL A 40 -4.27 1.00 -7.94
CA VAL A 40 -4.18 1.73 -6.67
C VAL A 40 -5.42 1.48 -5.82
N GLU A 41 -6.61 1.50 -6.42
CA GLU A 41 -7.86 1.19 -5.72
C GLU A 41 -7.85 -0.24 -5.14
N LYS A 42 -7.39 -1.22 -5.93
CA LYS A 42 -7.25 -2.61 -5.43
C LYS A 42 -6.27 -2.72 -4.27
N VAL A 43 -5.20 -1.94 -4.29
CA VAL A 43 -4.22 -1.87 -3.20
C VAL A 43 -4.83 -1.25 -1.95
N LEU A 44 -5.52 -0.11 -2.07
CA LEU A 44 -6.21 0.52 -0.96
C LEU A 44 -7.23 -0.44 -0.34
N GLN A 45 -7.96 -1.20 -1.16
CA GLN A 45 -8.93 -2.21 -0.71
C GLN A 45 -8.27 -3.54 -0.28
N MET A 46 -6.94 -3.65 -0.28
CA MET A 46 -6.18 -4.88 -0.01
C MET A 46 -6.68 -6.12 -0.80
N LYS A 47 -7.22 -5.89 -2.00
CA LYS A 47 -7.73 -6.90 -2.93
C LYS A 47 -6.60 -7.50 -3.75
N ALA A 48 -5.82 -8.36 -3.11
CA ALA A 48 -4.80 -9.14 -3.78
C ALA A 48 -5.41 -10.01 -4.91
N PRO A 49 -4.74 -10.13 -6.08
CA PRO A 49 -5.19 -11.01 -7.15
C PRO A 49 -5.25 -12.46 -6.63
N LEU A 50 -6.39 -13.12 -6.81
CA LEU A 50 -6.67 -14.50 -6.36
C LEU A 50 -5.96 -15.59 -7.21
N GLY A 51 -4.95 -15.22 -8.00
CA GLY A 51 -4.24 -16.13 -8.89
C GLY A 51 -3.03 -16.77 -8.22
N VAL A 52 -2.88 -18.09 -8.38
CA VAL A 52 -1.73 -18.91 -7.94
C VAL A 52 -0.42 -18.57 -8.69
N PHE A 53 -0.39 -17.48 -9.46
CA PHE A 53 0.78 -17.00 -10.19
C PHE A 53 1.58 -16.06 -9.29
N SER A 54 2.68 -16.59 -8.74
CA SER A 54 3.62 -15.89 -7.84
C SER A 54 3.98 -14.47 -8.27
N ASN A 55 4.13 -14.25 -9.58
CA ASN A 55 4.58 -12.98 -10.13
C ASN A 55 3.54 -11.86 -9.96
N GLN A 56 2.24 -12.17 -10.12
CA GLN A 56 1.19 -11.16 -9.94
C GLN A 56 1.01 -10.77 -8.48
N LEU A 57 1.15 -11.74 -7.58
CA LEU A 57 1.11 -11.48 -6.15
C LEU A 57 2.31 -10.65 -5.71
N GLN A 58 3.52 -10.97 -6.18
CA GLN A 58 4.70 -10.16 -5.93
C GLN A 58 4.48 -8.72 -6.39
N SER A 59 4.14 -8.49 -7.67
CA SER A 59 3.88 -7.13 -8.18
C SER A 59 2.81 -6.39 -7.38
N PHE A 60 1.75 -7.09 -6.93
CA PHE A 60 0.74 -6.50 -6.05
C PHE A 60 1.32 -6.08 -4.70
N ILE A 61 2.11 -6.94 -4.06
CA ILE A 61 2.76 -6.62 -2.79
C ILE A 61 3.71 -5.43 -2.97
N HIS A 62 4.56 -5.41 -4.00
CA HIS A 62 5.42 -4.26 -4.30
C HIS A 62 4.60 -2.97 -4.43
N LEU A 63 3.48 -3.02 -5.15
CA LEU A 63 2.60 -1.87 -5.31
C LEU A 63 1.96 -1.41 -3.99
N VAL A 64 1.62 -2.33 -3.08
CA VAL A 64 1.14 -1.96 -1.73
C VAL A 64 2.17 -1.13 -0.98
N TRP A 65 3.44 -1.54 -1.04
CA TRP A 65 4.55 -0.79 -0.45
C TRP A 65 4.74 0.57 -1.11
N ASP A 66 4.74 0.61 -2.45
CA ASP A 66 4.93 1.86 -3.17
C ASP A 66 3.81 2.87 -2.88
N VAL A 67 2.55 2.42 -2.80
CA VAL A 67 1.40 3.27 -2.43
C VAL A 67 1.52 3.76 -0.99
N ARG A 68 1.87 2.86 -0.06
CA ARG A 68 2.11 3.21 1.36
C ARG A 68 3.16 4.31 1.47
N ASP A 69 4.27 4.17 0.76
CA ASP A 69 5.39 5.12 0.83
C ASP A 69 5.02 6.47 0.22
N VAL A 70 4.28 6.48 -0.89
CA VAL A 70 3.76 7.73 -1.48
C VAL A 70 2.82 8.45 -0.53
N ILE A 71 1.90 7.75 0.12
CA ILE A 71 0.97 8.31 1.12
C ILE A 71 1.77 8.84 2.32
N ASN A 72 2.66 8.04 2.88
CA ASN A 72 3.47 8.42 4.04
C ASN A 72 4.36 9.64 3.73
N ASN A 73 4.97 9.69 2.56
CA ASN A 73 5.80 10.82 2.14
C ASN A 73 4.95 12.07 1.97
N ASN A 74 3.73 11.98 1.42
CA ASN A 74 2.83 13.12 1.35
C ASN A 74 2.42 13.62 2.75
N ILE A 75 2.12 12.72 3.68
CA ILE A 75 1.80 13.09 5.07
C ILE A 75 2.99 13.84 5.70
N LYS A 76 4.22 13.33 5.50
CA LYS A 76 5.46 13.99 5.97
C LYS A 76 5.72 15.34 5.31
N GLU A 77 5.51 15.45 3.99
CA GLU A 77 5.62 16.69 3.23
C GLU A 77 4.63 17.75 3.73
N ASN A 78 3.45 17.32 4.18
CA ASN A 78 2.45 18.18 4.82
C ASN A 78 2.75 18.49 6.31
N GLY A 79 3.91 18.08 6.82
CA GLY A 79 4.33 18.34 8.21
C GLY A 79 3.66 17.45 9.26
N LEU A 80 2.99 16.38 8.83
CA LEU A 80 2.37 15.39 9.70
C LEU A 80 3.24 14.13 9.80
N THR A 81 3.05 13.35 10.86
CA THR A 81 3.72 12.05 11.02
C THR A 81 2.72 10.94 10.71
N PRO A 82 2.97 10.07 9.71
CA PRO A 82 2.07 8.95 9.43
C PRO A 82 2.03 8.00 10.63
N GLU A 83 0.85 7.49 10.96
CA GLU A 83 0.73 6.54 12.06
C GLU A 83 1.43 5.21 11.70
N PRO A 84 2.00 4.50 12.68
CA PRO A 84 2.60 3.21 12.41
C PRO A 84 1.53 2.20 12.02
N TYR A 85 1.69 1.56 10.88
CA TYR A 85 0.85 0.44 10.47
C TYR A 85 1.03 -0.75 11.43
N THR A 86 -0.04 -1.47 11.74
CA THR A 86 0.02 -2.64 12.63
C THR A 86 0.78 -3.80 11.97
N TYR A 87 0.59 -4.00 10.66
CA TYR A 87 1.10 -5.15 9.92
C TYR A 87 2.05 -4.81 8.76
N LEU A 88 1.97 -3.61 8.19
CA LEU A 88 2.97 -3.09 7.23
C LEU A 88 4.11 -2.41 8.00
N LYS A 89 4.86 -3.19 8.79
CA LYS A 89 5.96 -2.71 9.62
C LYS A 89 7.31 -2.96 8.94
N GLY A 90 8.22 -2.00 9.03
CA GLY A 90 9.56 -2.07 8.42
C GLY A 90 9.66 -1.34 7.09
N GLU A 91 10.82 -1.50 6.45
CA GLU A 91 11.15 -0.99 5.12
C GLU A 91 10.95 -2.09 4.06
N LYS A 92 10.77 -1.71 2.80
CA LYS A 92 10.58 -2.66 1.68
C LYS A 92 11.73 -3.68 1.61
N GLU A 93 12.94 -3.27 2.00
CA GLU A 93 14.16 -4.05 2.00
C GLU A 93 14.23 -5.15 3.08
N ASP A 94 13.40 -5.07 4.13
CA ASP A 94 13.34 -6.06 5.21
C ASP A 94 12.66 -7.36 4.78
N TYR A 95 11.93 -7.32 3.66
CA TYR A 95 11.23 -8.46 3.12
C TYR A 95 12.03 -9.09 1.97
N TRP A 96 12.63 -10.25 2.24
CA TRP A 96 13.44 -11.00 1.26
C TRP A 96 12.72 -11.32 -0.06
N PHE A 97 11.38 -11.31 -0.08
CA PHE A 97 10.55 -11.54 -1.26
C PHE A 97 10.23 -10.27 -2.06
N LEU A 98 10.72 -9.10 -1.62
CA LEU A 98 10.66 -7.82 -2.32
C LEU A 98 12.01 -7.43 -2.95
N ARG A 99 13.02 -8.31 -2.88
CA ARG A 99 14.30 -8.18 -3.57
C ARG A 99 14.23 -8.67 -5.02
#